data_AF-A0A8J7C7G6-F1
#
_entry.id   AF-A0A8J7C7G6-F1
#
_cell.length_a   1.000
_cell.length_b   1.000
_cell.length_c   1.000
_cell.angle_alpha   90.00
_cell.angle_beta   90.00
_cell.angle_gamma   90.00
#
_symmetry.space_group_name_H-M   'P 1'
#
loop_
_entity.id
_entity.type
_entity.pdbx_description
1 polymer ?
#
loop_
_entity_poly.entity_id
_entity_poly.type
_entity_poly.pdbx_seq_one_letter_code
_entity_poly.pdbx_strand_id
1 'polypeptide(L)'
;MGRPKRRRLGQNFLVDQDVAERIAALLTDDPPRVLEIGPGRGALTGPLLDRFERVLALELDENLVPPLIERFGGRGLEVRQTDALSAELDPMLAAESPWQVASNLPYSVGTAILRRLLPRHDLFTRLVVMLQREVAARVVAEPGGRGHGLLALERAAWAGARRLFDVPPRAFRPPPKVVSSVVVLDLKAPEHDPALLDRALKLAAPALTMPRKVLSNAVRVTDAERIAAAGLDPSARPGTLPLAGWVQLAQELEKHP
;
A
#
# COMPACT_ATOMS: atom_id res chain seq x y z
N MET A 1 34.75 -18.11 -4.61
CA MET A 1 33.39 -17.63 -4.93
C MET A 1 33.12 -16.36 -4.13
N GLY A 2 33.07 -15.20 -4.79
CA GLY A 2 32.85 -13.92 -4.12
C GLY A 2 31.41 -13.81 -3.62
N ARG A 3 31.22 -13.52 -2.33
CA ARG A 3 29.92 -13.12 -1.77
C ARG A 3 29.35 -11.98 -2.61
N PRO A 4 28.13 -12.08 -3.16
CA PRO A 4 27.51 -10.94 -3.84
C PRO A 4 27.46 -9.77 -2.86
N LYS A 5 27.97 -8.61 -3.32
CA LYS A 5 28.06 -7.39 -2.52
C LYS A 5 26.65 -7.01 -2.07
N ARG A 6 26.34 -7.19 -0.78
CA ARG A 6 25.06 -6.80 -0.17
C ARG A 6 24.72 -5.38 -0.61
N ARG A 7 23.67 -5.25 -1.43
CA ARG A 7 23.09 -3.95 -1.75
C ARG A 7 22.75 -3.31 -0.41
N ARG A 8 23.39 -2.20 -0.06
CA ARG A 8 23.01 -1.44 1.14
C ARG A 8 21.55 -1.04 0.93
N LEU A 9 20.63 -1.73 1.61
CA LEU A 9 19.25 -1.30 1.72
C LEU A 9 19.35 0.09 2.35
N GLY A 10 18.90 1.14 1.63
CA GLY A 10 18.91 2.51 2.13
C GLY A 10 17.86 2.67 3.23
N GLN A 11 18.10 2.02 4.37
CA GLN A 11 17.19 1.94 5.50
C GLN A 11 17.30 3.20 6.33
N ASN A 12 16.16 3.86 6.56
CA ASN A 12 16.00 4.91 7.55
C ASN A 12 15.19 4.31 8.70
N PHE A 13 15.84 4.03 9.83
CA PHE A 13 15.15 3.44 10.97
C PHE A 13 14.41 4.53 11.73
N LEU A 14 13.12 4.33 11.99
CA LEU A 14 12.37 5.17 12.93
C LEU A 14 13.03 5.06 14.31
N VAL A 15 13.28 6.19 14.97
CA VAL A 15 13.85 6.25 16.33
C VAL A 15 12.98 7.06 17.29
N ASP A 16 11.99 7.78 16.76
CA ASP A 16 11.02 8.59 17.51
C ASP A 16 9.90 7.68 18.05
N GLN A 17 9.88 7.50 19.37
CA GLN A 17 8.93 6.60 20.05
C GLN A 17 7.51 7.16 20.01
N ASP A 18 7.32 8.47 20.18
CA ASP A 18 5.99 9.10 20.13
C ASP A 18 5.34 8.86 18.76
N VAL A 19 6.11 8.93 17.68
CA VAL A 19 5.61 8.58 16.33
C VAL A 19 5.22 7.11 16.25
N ALA A 20 6.02 6.20 16.82
CA ALA A 20 5.74 4.77 16.79
C ALA A 20 4.47 4.41 17.57
N GLU A 21 4.31 4.96 18.78
CA GLU A 21 3.11 4.80 19.61
C GLU A 21 1.86 5.37 18.92
N ARG A 22 1.98 6.55 18.29
CA ARG A 22 0.89 7.13 17.51
C ARG A 22 0.50 6.26 16.33
N ILE A 23 1.45 5.61 15.66
CA ILE A 23 1.14 4.67 14.57
C ILE A 23 0.40 3.45 15.11
N ALA A 24 0.90 2.84 16.18
CA ALA A 24 0.24 1.69 16.82
C ALA A 24 -1.19 2.05 17.29
N ALA A 25 -1.41 3.30 17.71
CA ALA A 25 -2.71 3.81 18.13
C ALA A 25 -3.75 4.02 17.02
N LEU A 26 -3.36 3.94 15.76
CA LEU A 26 -4.28 4.04 14.62
C LEU A 26 -4.86 2.69 14.21
N LEU A 27 -4.34 1.59 14.74
CA LEU A 27 -4.91 0.26 14.57
C LEU A 27 -6.14 0.10 15.48
N THR A 28 -7.03 -0.83 15.12
CA THR A 28 -8.20 -1.21 15.93
C THR A 28 -7.85 -2.35 16.88
N ASP A 29 -8.62 -2.57 17.94
CA ASP A 29 -8.37 -3.68 18.88
C ASP A 29 -8.78 -5.05 18.30
N ASP A 30 -9.72 -5.05 17.35
CA ASP A 30 -10.15 -6.24 16.59
C ASP A 30 -9.79 -6.05 15.09
N PRO A 31 -9.02 -6.97 14.48
CA PRO A 31 -8.44 -8.18 15.06
C PRO A 31 -7.23 -7.89 15.96
N PRO A 32 -6.98 -8.71 17.00
CA PRO A 32 -5.90 -8.51 17.99
C PRO A 32 -4.52 -8.93 17.45
N ARG A 33 -4.35 -8.93 16.12
CA ARG A 33 -3.14 -9.43 15.44
C ARG A 33 -2.70 -8.48 14.33
N VAL A 34 -1.40 -8.26 14.25
CA VAL A 34 -0.79 -7.29 13.34
C VAL A 34 0.35 -7.93 12.54
N LEU A 35 0.35 -7.69 11.23
CA LEU A 35 1.48 -7.90 10.35
C LEU A 35 2.34 -6.64 10.35
N GLU A 36 3.56 -6.74 10.85
CA GLU A 36 4.57 -5.69 10.73
C GLU A 36 5.46 -5.98 9.50
N ILE A 37 5.54 -5.03 8.55
CA ILE A 37 6.45 -5.16 7.40
C ILE A 37 7.67 -4.27 7.61
N GLY A 38 8.86 -4.88 7.60
CA GLY A 38 10.12 -4.19 7.81
C GLY A 38 10.26 -3.63 9.22
N PRO A 39 10.25 -4.47 10.27
CA PRO A 39 10.40 -4.04 11.66
C PRO A 39 11.70 -3.28 11.92
N GLY A 40 12.75 -3.56 11.12
CA GLY A 40 14.04 -2.91 11.25
C GLY A 40 14.64 -3.16 12.64
N ARG A 41 14.80 -2.09 13.44
CA ARG A 41 15.30 -2.18 14.82
C ARG A 41 14.19 -2.34 15.87
N GLY A 42 12.96 -2.55 15.42
CA GLY A 42 11.78 -2.79 16.25
C GLY A 42 11.24 -1.55 16.94
N ALA A 43 11.28 -0.40 16.24
CA ALA A 43 10.70 0.84 16.75
C ALA A 43 9.16 0.76 16.83
N LEU A 44 8.51 0.14 15.85
CA LEU A 44 7.07 -0.12 15.88
C LEU A 44 6.75 -1.42 16.61
N THR A 45 7.60 -2.45 16.50
CA THR A 45 7.41 -3.76 17.15
C THR A 45 7.05 -3.67 18.63
N GLY A 46 7.76 -2.84 19.41
CA GLY A 46 7.47 -2.67 20.85
C GLY A 46 6.05 -2.17 21.12
N PRO A 47 5.68 -0.95 20.65
CA PRO A 47 4.32 -0.43 20.81
C PRO A 47 3.21 -1.31 20.25
N LEU A 48 3.49 -2.12 19.21
CA LEU A 48 2.53 -3.10 18.71
C LEU A 48 2.33 -4.24 19.71
N LEU A 49 3.41 -4.82 20.26
CA LEU A 49 3.35 -5.89 21.26
C LEU A 49 2.77 -5.43 22.60
N ASP A 50 2.74 -4.12 22.86
CA ASP A 50 2.07 -3.57 24.05
C ASP A 50 0.53 -3.56 23.90
N ARG A 51 0.01 -3.72 22.67
CA ARG A 51 -1.41 -3.60 22.36
C ARG A 51 -2.04 -4.86 21.76
N PHE A 52 -1.25 -5.66 21.07
CA PHE A 52 -1.73 -6.78 20.27
C PHE A 52 -1.18 -8.10 20.79
N GLU A 53 -2.04 -9.12 20.83
CA GLU A 53 -1.68 -10.46 21.29
C GLU A 53 -0.65 -11.11 20.37
N ARG A 54 -0.71 -10.79 19.07
CA ARG A 54 0.17 -11.38 18.07
C ARG A 54 0.71 -10.34 17.10
N VAL A 55 2.03 -10.30 16.96
CA VAL A 55 2.71 -9.54 15.91
C VAL A 55 3.51 -10.51 15.06
N LEU A 56 3.19 -10.59 13.77
CA LEU A 56 4.01 -11.27 12.78
C LEU A 56 4.84 -10.23 12.03
N ALA A 57 6.16 -10.32 12.12
CA ALA A 57 7.07 -9.39 11.44
C ALA A 57 7.74 -10.03 10.23
N LEU A 58 7.70 -9.36 9.08
CA LEU A 58 8.45 -9.75 7.87
C LEU A 58 9.69 -8.87 7.73
N GLU A 59 10.88 -9.45 7.86
CA GLU A 59 12.15 -8.75 7.74
C GLU A 59 13.03 -9.38 6.66
N LEU A 60 13.59 -8.57 5.77
CA LEU A 60 14.46 -9.05 4.70
C LEU A 60 15.91 -9.17 5.17
N ASP A 61 16.35 -8.26 6.04
CA ASP A 61 17.72 -8.24 6.54
C ASP A 61 17.90 -9.26 7.68
N GLU A 62 18.53 -10.39 7.36
CA GLU A 62 18.81 -11.46 8.32
C GLU A 62 19.59 -11.00 9.57
N ASN A 63 20.35 -9.90 9.51
CA ASN A 63 21.12 -9.42 10.67
C ASN A 63 20.22 -8.69 11.67
N LEU A 64 19.02 -8.28 11.26
CA LEU A 64 18.05 -7.59 12.13
C LEU A 64 17.12 -8.58 12.84
N VAL A 65 17.02 -9.82 12.36
CA VAL A 65 16.13 -10.85 12.94
C VAL A 65 16.57 -11.28 14.35
N PRO A 66 17.84 -11.67 14.62
CA PRO A 66 18.23 -12.11 15.96
C PRO A 66 18.02 -11.04 17.04
N PRO A 67 18.40 -9.76 16.85
CA PRO A 67 18.14 -8.71 17.84
C PRO A 67 16.65 -8.48 18.13
N LEU A 68 15.77 -8.66 17.14
CA LEU A 68 14.32 -8.56 17.35
C LEU A 68 13.82 -9.70 18.25
N ILE A 69 14.24 -10.93 17.97
CA ILE A 69 13.88 -12.11 18.76
C ILE A 69 14.45 -12.02 20.18
N GLU A 70 15.70 -11.59 20.33
CA GLU A 70 16.33 -11.41 21.64
C GLU A 70 15.58 -10.38 22.49
N ARG A 71 15.18 -9.26 21.87
CA ARG A 71 14.53 -8.15 22.58
C ARG A 71 13.06 -8.39 22.90
N PHE A 72 12.34 -9.08 22.02
CA PHE A 72 10.88 -9.16 22.06
C PHE A 72 10.32 -10.59 22.05
N GLY A 73 11.18 -11.60 22.00
CA GLY A 73 10.78 -13.00 22.07
C GLY A 73 9.94 -13.30 23.30
N GLY A 74 8.96 -14.19 23.16
CA GLY A 74 8.02 -14.54 24.23
C GLY A 74 6.90 -13.52 24.48
N ARG A 75 6.90 -12.36 23.80
CA ARG A 75 5.85 -11.33 23.94
C ARG A 75 4.73 -11.42 22.90
N GLY A 76 4.62 -12.53 22.17
CA GLY A 76 3.69 -12.68 21.04
C GLY A 76 4.28 -12.25 19.69
N LEU A 77 5.60 -12.03 19.62
CA LEU A 77 6.32 -11.76 18.37
C LEU A 77 6.70 -13.06 17.65
N GLU A 78 6.36 -13.14 16.37
CA GLU A 78 6.94 -14.08 15.41
C GLU A 78 7.69 -13.27 14.33
N VAL A 79 8.92 -13.63 14.01
CA VAL A 79 9.70 -12.96 12.95
C VAL A 79 9.99 -13.95 11.84
N ARG A 80 9.62 -13.60 10.60
CA ARG A 80 9.95 -14.37 9.39
C ARG A 80 10.92 -13.60 8.53
N GLN A 81 12.07 -14.22 8.27
CA GLN A 81 13.05 -13.68 7.33
C GLN A 81 12.53 -13.88 5.89
N THR A 82 11.91 -12.86 5.30
CA THR A 82 11.35 -12.95 3.95
C THR A 82 11.18 -11.58 3.31
N ASP A 83 11.18 -11.52 1.98
CA ASP A 83 10.84 -10.31 1.24
C ASP A 83 9.32 -10.16 1.19
N ALA A 84 8.79 -9.04 1.69
CA ALA A 84 7.35 -8.74 1.63
C ALA A 84 6.81 -8.69 0.19
N LEU A 85 7.66 -8.47 -0.82
CA LEU A 85 7.27 -8.52 -2.24
C LEU A 85 7.09 -9.94 -2.79
N SER A 86 7.68 -10.96 -2.16
CA SER A 86 7.54 -12.37 -2.60
C SER A 86 6.89 -13.29 -1.57
N ALA A 87 6.76 -12.89 -0.30
CA ALA A 87 6.16 -13.67 0.77
C ALA A 87 4.77 -14.21 0.43
N GLU A 88 4.50 -15.49 0.64
CA GLU A 88 3.20 -16.11 0.33
C GLU A 88 2.18 -15.81 1.43
N LEU A 89 1.51 -14.65 1.38
CA LEU A 89 0.65 -14.19 2.48
C LEU A 89 -0.52 -15.13 2.80
N ASP A 90 -1.07 -15.82 1.80
CA ASP A 90 -2.20 -16.76 1.95
C ASP A 90 -1.93 -17.88 2.96
N PRO A 91 -0.98 -18.80 2.73
CA PRO A 91 -0.68 -19.87 3.69
C PRO A 91 -0.15 -19.34 5.02
N MET A 92 0.35 -18.09 5.06
CA MET A 92 0.88 -17.49 6.26
C MET A 92 -0.19 -16.93 7.19
N LEU A 93 -1.29 -16.39 6.64
CA LEU A 93 -2.22 -15.52 7.38
C LEU A 93 -3.67 -16.01 7.36
N ALA A 94 -4.09 -16.76 6.33
CA ALA A 94 -5.50 -17.05 6.08
C ALA A 94 -6.18 -17.86 7.21
N ALA A 95 -5.44 -18.74 7.90
CA ALA A 95 -5.99 -19.52 9.01
C ALA A 95 -6.40 -18.67 10.23
N GLU A 96 -5.87 -17.44 10.32
CA GLU A 96 -6.12 -16.51 11.42
C GLU A 96 -6.58 -15.15 10.89
N SER A 97 -7.06 -15.08 9.65
CA SER A 97 -7.59 -13.83 9.11
C SER A 97 -8.87 -13.42 9.86
N PRO A 98 -9.15 -12.11 9.95
CA PRO A 98 -8.35 -11.01 9.39
C PRO A 98 -7.18 -10.57 10.29
N TRP A 99 -6.27 -9.82 9.69
CA TRP A 99 -5.13 -9.14 10.31
C TRP A 99 -5.22 -7.63 10.08
N GLN A 100 -4.36 -6.87 10.74
CA GLN A 100 -4.05 -5.49 10.35
C GLN A 100 -2.58 -5.36 9.93
N VAL A 101 -2.22 -4.30 9.22
CA VAL A 101 -0.83 -4.04 8.83
C VAL A 101 -0.32 -2.76 9.47
N ALA A 102 0.88 -2.82 10.05
CA ALA A 102 1.63 -1.66 10.48
C ALA A 102 3.00 -1.63 9.79
N SER A 103 3.41 -0.51 9.20
CA SER A 103 4.74 -0.47 8.58
C SER A 103 5.30 0.94 8.38
N ASN A 104 6.60 1.07 8.63
CA ASN A 104 7.42 2.11 8.02
C ASN A 104 7.94 1.61 6.67
N LEU A 105 7.12 1.75 5.62
CA LEU A 105 7.40 1.12 4.33
C LEU A 105 8.71 1.65 3.72
N PRO A 106 9.62 0.77 3.26
CA PRO A 106 10.87 1.20 2.64
C PRO A 106 10.61 2.02 1.37
N TYR A 107 11.24 3.19 1.24
CA TYR A 107 10.91 4.13 0.16
C TYR A 107 11.08 3.57 -1.27
N SER A 108 12.03 2.65 -1.47
CA SER A 108 12.28 2.06 -2.80
C SER A 108 11.20 1.09 -3.26
N VAL A 109 10.48 0.46 -2.32
CA VAL A 109 9.53 -0.63 -2.61
C VAL A 109 8.15 -0.42 -1.98
N GLY A 110 7.95 0.66 -1.21
CA GLY A 110 6.73 0.89 -0.44
C GLY A 110 5.46 0.95 -1.31
N THR A 111 5.55 1.58 -2.49
CA THR A 111 4.43 1.55 -3.46
C THR A 111 4.12 0.13 -3.94
N ALA A 112 5.14 -0.67 -4.23
CA ALA A 112 4.93 -2.04 -4.71
C ALA A 112 4.33 -2.95 -3.61
N ILE A 113 4.80 -2.80 -2.37
CA ILE A 113 4.22 -3.49 -1.20
C ILE A 113 2.77 -3.06 -1.01
N LEU A 114 2.47 -1.76 -1.01
CA LEU A 114 1.11 -1.26 -0.83
C LEU A 114 0.16 -1.81 -1.90
N ARG A 115 0.57 -1.80 -3.17
CA ARG A 115 -0.22 -2.36 -4.28
C ARG A 115 -0.48 -3.86 -4.13
N ARG A 116 0.45 -4.60 -3.53
CA ARG A 116 0.27 -6.03 -3.21
C ARG A 116 -0.77 -6.24 -2.09
N LEU A 117 -0.81 -5.35 -1.10
CA LEU A 117 -1.68 -5.48 0.07
C LEU A 117 -3.10 -4.98 -0.19
N LEU A 118 -3.28 -3.93 -1.00
CA LEU A 118 -4.58 -3.31 -1.29
C LEU A 118 -5.69 -4.32 -1.65
N PRO A 119 -5.52 -5.25 -2.61
CA PRO A 119 -6.60 -6.17 -2.98
C PRO A 119 -6.92 -7.21 -1.89
N ARG A 120 -6.12 -7.30 -0.83
CA ARG A 120 -6.17 -8.37 0.17
C ARG A 120 -7.13 -8.06 1.33
N HIS A 121 -8.34 -7.59 1.01
CA HIS A 121 -9.41 -7.35 1.97
C HIS A 121 -9.90 -8.64 2.67
N ASP A 122 -9.59 -9.79 2.07
CA ASP A 122 -9.78 -11.14 2.64
C ASP A 122 -8.81 -11.44 3.80
N LEU A 123 -7.64 -10.81 3.79
CA LEU A 123 -6.61 -10.99 4.82
C LEU A 123 -6.53 -9.83 5.79
N PHE A 124 -6.82 -8.60 5.36
CA PHE A 124 -6.60 -7.40 6.17
C PHE A 124 -7.84 -6.52 6.29
N THR A 125 -8.08 -5.99 7.49
CA THR A 125 -9.11 -4.94 7.70
C THR A 125 -8.54 -3.53 7.54
N ARG A 126 -7.31 -3.30 8.01
CA ARG A 126 -6.68 -1.97 8.05
C ARG A 126 -5.19 -2.02 7.81
N LEU A 127 -4.68 -1.02 7.10
CA LEU A 127 -3.26 -0.75 6.92
C LEU A 127 -2.93 0.62 7.51
N VAL A 128 -1.99 0.68 8.45
CA VAL A 128 -1.39 1.91 8.94
C VAL A 128 0.06 1.95 8.46
N VAL A 129 0.31 2.76 7.43
CA VAL A 129 1.61 2.78 6.76
C VAL A 129 2.21 4.18 6.73
N MET A 130 3.52 4.24 6.92
CA MET A 130 4.30 5.44 6.71
C MET A 130 5.01 5.37 5.35
N LEU A 131 4.85 6.42 4.57
CA LEU A 131 5.39 6.56 3.21
C LEU A 131 6.10 7.91 3.07
N GLN A 132 6.80 8.14 1.97
CA GLN A 132 7.21 9.51 1.61
C GLN A 132 5.96 10.38 1.41
N ARG A 133 6.01 11.64 1.82
CA ARG A 133 4.85 12.55 1.75
C ARG A 133 4.25 12.66 0.35
N GLU A 134 5.07 12.69 -0.69
CA GLU A 134 4.58 12.74 -2.07
C GLU A 134 3.84 11.46 -2.48
N VAL A 135 4.32 10.29 -2.02
CA VAL A 135 3.65 9.01 -2.27
C VAL A 135 2.34 8.95 -1.48
N ALA A 136 2.37 9.33 -0.21
CA ALA A 136 1.17 9.43 0.63
C ALA A 136 0.10 10.36 0.00
N ALA A 137 0.52 11.51 -0.55
CA ALA A 137 -0.38 12.42 -1.25
C ALA A 137 -1.03 11.78 -2.50
N ARG A 138 -0.29 10.93 -3.23
CA ARG A 138 -0.84 10.18 -4.38
C ARG A 138 -1.80 9.08 -3.95
N VAL A 139 -1.58 8.42 -2.82
CA VAL A 139 -2.50 7.38 -2.29
C VAL A 139 -3.89 7.97 -2.01
N VAL A 140 -3.93 9.17 -1.41
CA VAL A 140 -5.16 9.86 -1.02
C VAL A 140 -5.65 10.88 -2.05
N ALA A 141 -5.07 10.89 -3.25
CA ALA A 141 -5.48 11.81 -4.29
C ALA A 141 -6.87 11.44 -4.83
N GLU A 142 -7.70 12.46 -5.06
CA GLU A 142 -9.02 12.32 -5.67
C GLU A 142 -8.98 12.62 -7.17
N PRO A 143 -9.95 12.12 -7.96
CA PRO A 143 -10.04 12.39 -9.40
C PRO A 143 -9.91 13.87 -9.75
N GLY A 144 -9.08 14.18 -10.74
CA GLY A 144 -8.78 15.56 -11.16
C GLY A 144 -7.77 16.30 -10.26
N GLY A 145 -7.46 15.75 -9.08
CA GLY A 145 -6.47 16.27 -8.16
C GLY A 145 -5.03 16.06 -8.62
N ARG A 146 -4.12 16.90 -8.09
CA ARG A 146 -2.68 16.73 -8.32
C ARG A 146 -2.21 15.40 -7.73
N GLY A 147 -1.63 14.55 -8.57
CA GLY A 147 -1.12 13.25 -8.14
C GLY A 147 -2.14 12.11 -8.23
N HIS A 148 -3.37 12.38 -8.69
CA HIS A 148 -4.30 11.31 -9.05
C HIS A 148 -3.74 10.51 -10.22
N GLY A 149 -3.61 9.21 -10.01
CA GLY A 149 -2.95 8.27 -10.92
C GLY A 149 -3.28 6.85 -10.50
N LEU A 150 -2.54 5.87 -11.03
CA LEU A 150 -2.89 4.46 -10.86
C LEU A 150 -3.00 4.04 -9.38
N LEU A 151 -2.09 4.51 -8.52
CA LEU A 151 -2.12 4.17 -7.09
C LEU A 151 -3.37 4.70 -6.38
N ALA A 152 -3.83 5.91 -6.74
CA ALA A 152 -5.06 6.48 -6.21
C ALA A 152 -6.29 5.68 -6.64
N LEU A 153 -6.28 5.21 -7.88
CA LEU A 153 -7.34 4.41 -8.49
C LEU A 153 -7.40 2.99 -7.90
N GLU A 154 -6.25 2.34 -7.72
CA GLU A 154 -6.13 1.06 -7.03
C GLU A 154 -6.62 1.19 -5.59
N ARG A 155 -6.21 2.25 -4.88
CA ARG A 155 -6.74 2.55 -3.56
C ARG A 155 -8.27 2.71 -3.60
N ALA A 156 -8.84 3.39 -4.59
CA ALA A 156 -10.30 3.53 -4.71
C ALA A 156 -11.04 2.21 -4.87
N ALA A 157 -10.43 1.24 -5.55
CA ALA A 157 -11.01 -0.07 -5.75
C ALA A 157 -11.10 -0.88 -4.45
N TRP A 158 -10.16 -0.69 -3.54
CA TRP A 158 -9.96 -1.61 -2.42
C TRP A 158 -10.04 -0.99 -1.04
N ALA A 159 -10.00 0.34 -0.91
CA ALA A 159 -9.91 1.00 0.39
C ALA A 159 -10.47 2.43 0.45
N GLY A 160 -10.95 2.81 1.63
CA GLY A 160 -10.96 4.21 2.05
C GLY A 160 -9.57 4.59 2.57
N ALA A 161 -9.07 5.80 2.31
CA ALA A 161 -7.76 6.22 2.81
C ALA A 161 -7.76 7.65 3.35
N ARG A 162 -6.98 7.87 4.41
CA ARG A 162 -6.79 9.18 5.06
C ARG A 162 -5.32 9.38 5.40
N ARG A 163 -4.76 10.53 5.02
CA ARG A 163 -3.44 10.96 5.46
C ARG A 163 -3.61 11.72 6.77
N LEU A 164 -2.87 11.34 7.81
CA LEU A 164 -3.08 11.87 9.15
C LEU A 164 -2.06 12.93 9.55
N PHE A 165 -0.77 12.58 9.58
CA PHE A 165 0.27 13.52 10.00
C PHE A 165 1.59 13.29 9.27
N ASP A 166 2.40 14.35 9.25
CA ASP A 166 3.76 14.32 8.71
C ASP A 166 4.76 13.91 9.79
N VAL A 167 5.77 13.16 9.36
CA VAL A 167 6.89 12.72 10.20
C VAL A 167 8.18 13.34 9.63
N PRO A 168 8.87 14.19 10.42
CA PRO A 168 10.04 14.91 9.95
C PRO A 168 11.27 13.99 9.86
N PRO A 169 12.26 14.30 9.00
CA PRO A 169 13.49 13.52 8.87
C PRO A 169 14.23 13.23 10.18
N ARG A 170 14.18 14.15 11.16
CA ARG A 170 14.82 13.99 12.47
C ARG A 170 14.31 12.78 13.26
N ALA A 171 13.13 12.27 12.94
CA ALA A 171 12.55 11.07 13.55
C ALA A 171 13.25 9.77 13.14
N PHE A 172 14.19 9.82 12.20
CA PHE A 172 14.87 8.64 11.66
C PHE A 172 16.39 8.68 11.81
N ARG A 173 17.03 7.50 11.78
CA ARG A 173 18.48 7.35 11.71
C ARG A 173 18.87 6.29 10.66
N PRO A 174 19.72 6.63 9.67
CA PRO A 174 20.05 8.01 9.26
C PRO A 174 18.78 8.80 8.87
N PRO A 175 18.81 10.15 8.94
CA PRO A 175 17.66 10.95 8.54
C PRO A 175 17.47 10.90 7.01
N PRO A 176 16.24 10.70 6.51
CA PRO A 176 15.95 10.79 5.09
C PRO A 176 16.06 12.23 4.58
N LYS A 177 16.15 12.40 3.25
CA LYS A 177 16.16 13.74 2.61
C LYS A 177 14.78 14.35 2.45
N VAL A 178 13.72 13.59 2.75
CA VAL A 178 12.33 13.95 2.48
C VAL A 178 11.46 13.74 3.72
N VAL A 179 10.34 14.44 3.77
CA VAL A 179 9.32 14.26 4.80
C VAL A 179 8.51 12.99 4.53
N SER A 180 8.17 12.26 5.59
CA SER A 180 7.25 11.14 5.56
C SER A 180 5.84 11.55 5.97
N SER A 181 4.84 10.76 5.62
CA SER A 181 3.48 10.91 6.17
C SER A 181 2.90 9.54 6.53
N VAL A 182 2.09 9.52 7.58
CA VAL A 182 1.30 8.34 7.98
C VAL A 182 -0.04 8.38 7.26
N VAL A 183 -0.41 7.25 6.67
CA VAL A 183 -1.68 7.01 5.97
C VAL A 183 -2.37 5.81 6.61
N VAL A 184 -3.66 5.97 6.90
CA VAL A 184 -4.54 4.87 7.27
C VAL A 184 -5.36 4.49 6.05
N LEU A 185 -5.38 3.21 5.72
CA LEU A 185 -6.24 2.62 4.71
C LEU A 185 -7.15 1.59 5.37
N ASP A 186 -8.45 1.80 5.27
CA ASP A 186 -9.47 0.84 5.71
C ASP A 186 -9.87 0.03 4.49
N LEU A 187 -9.47 -1.24 4.45
CA LEU A 187 -9.79 -2.11 3.32
C LEU A 187 -11.28 -2.43 3.31
N LYS A 188 -11.84 -2.53 2.11
CA LYS A 188 -13.24 -2.90 1.89
C LYS A 188 -13.33 -4.01 0.86
N ALA A 189 -14.38 -4.82 0.99
CA ALA A 189 -14.79 -5.68 -0.11
C ALA A 189 -15.08 -4.81 -1.35
N PRO A 190 -14.66 -5.25 -2.54
CA PRO A 190 -14.88 -4.48 -3.76
C PRO A 190 -16.38 -4.38 -4.07
N GLU A 191 -16.81 -3.22 -4.56
CA GLU A 191 -18.20 -2.98 -5.01
C GLU A 191 -18.52 -3.68 -6.34
N HIS A 192 -17.48 -4.10 -7.06
CA HIS A 192 -17.57 -4.77 -8.35
C HIS A 192 -16.81 -6.09 -8.33
N ASP A 193 -17.10 -6.97 -9.28
CA ASP A 193 -16.37 -8.22 -9.46
C ASP A 193 -14.84 -7.96 -9.56
N PRO A 194 -13.99 -8.72 -8.83
CA PRO A 194 -12.54 -8.53 -8.86
C PRO A 194 -11.91 -8.63 -10.25
N ALA A 195 -12.41 -9.49 -11.14
CA ALA A 195 -11.88 -9.60 -12.50
C ALA A 195 -12.24 -8.39 -13.35
N LEU A 196 -13.44 -7.81 -13.15
CA LEU A 196 -13.82 -6.56 -13.79
C LEU A 196 -12.95 -5.38 -13.29
N LEU A 197 -12.69 -5.30 -11.98
CA LEU A 197 -11.79 -4.28 -11.43
C LEU A 197 -10.37 -4.42 -11.99
N ASP A 198 -9.83 -5.63 -12.08
CA ASP A 198 -8.53 -5.88 -12.68
C ASP A 198 -8.47 -5.42 -14.14
N ARG A 199 -9.51 -5.70 -14.95
CA ARG A 199 -9.63 -5.16 -16.31
C ARG A 199 -9.63 -3.64 -16.34
N ALA A 200 -10.44 -3.00 -15.50
CA ALA A 200 -10.52 -1.54 -15.42
C ALA A 200 -9.17 -0.91 -15.03
N LEU A 201 -8.46 -1.49 -14.06
CA LEU A 201 -7.15 -1.01 -13.62
C LEU A 201 -6.08 -1.21 -14.70
N LYS A 202 -6.09 -2.35 -15.41
CA LYS A 202 -5.20 -2.62 -16.56
C LYS A 202 -5.45 -1.65 -17.71
N LEU A 203 -6.70 -1.27 -17.95
CA LEU A 203 -7.09 -0.27 -18.93
C LEU A 203 -6.60 1.14 -18.55
N ALA A 204 -6.77 1.50 -17.28
CA ALA A 204 -6.39 2.81 -16.74
C ALA A 204 -4.88 3.02 -16.67
N ALA A 205 -4.12 1.96 -16.33
CA ALA A 205 -2.69 2.03 -16.08
C ALA A 205 -1.87 2.75 -17.18
N PRO A 206 -1.94 2.36 -18.47
CA PRO A 206 -1.22 3.06 -19.53
C PRO A 206 -1.77 4.47 -19.77
N ALA A 207 -3.08 4.68 -19.69
CA ALA A 207 -3.69 5.98 -19.95
C ALA A 207 -3.29 7.03 -18.91
N LEU A 208 -3.19 6.65 -17.63
CA LEU A 208 -2.77 7.54 -16.53
C LEU A 208 -1.30 7.96 -16.61
N THR A 209 -0.48 7.32 -17.45
CA THR A 209 0.88 7.79 -17.77
C THR A 209 0.90 8.95 -18.78
N MET A 210 -0.24 9.25 -19.42
CA MET A 210 -0.38 10.28 -20.44
C MET A 210 -1.32 11.42 -19.97
N PRO A 211 -1.05 12.10 -18.84
CA PRO A 211 -2.00 13.01 -18.18
C PRO A 211 -2.39 14.24 -19.03
N ARG A 212 -1.58 14.57 -20.05
CA ARG A 212 -1.84 15.68 -20.96
C ARG A 212 -2.70 15.30 -22.18
N LYS A 213 -2.92 14.01 -22.44
CA LYS A 213 -3.78 13.55 -23.54
C LYS A 213 -5.23 13.45 -23.07
N VAL A 214 -6.13 13.55 -24.04
CA VAL A 214 -7.54 13.21 -23.86
C VAL A 214 -7.73 11.69 -23.87
N LEU A 215 -8.85 11.21 -23.34
CA LEU A 215 -9.13 9.79 -23.11
C LEU A 215 -9.07 8.98 -24.41
N SER A 216 -9.66 9.49 -25.48
CA SER A 216 -9.62 8.88 -26.83
C SER A 216 -8.22 8.69 -27.40
N ASN A 217 -7.24 9.48 -26.94
CA ASN A 217 -5.84 9.36 -27.36
C ASN A 217 -4.96 8.61 -26.35
N ALA A 218 -5.45 8.41 -25.13
CA ALA A 218 -4.74 7.74 -24.04
C ALA A 218 -5.10 6.25 -23.96
N VAL A 219 -6.37 5.90 -24.21
CA VAL A 219 -6.87 4.53 -24.23
C VAL A 219 -6.82 4.00 -25.66
N ARG A 220 -5.72 3.32 -26.01
CA ARG A 220 -5.44 2.93 -27.41
C ARG A 220 -6.17 1.68 -27.91
N VAL A 221 -6.87 0.98 -27.02
CA VAL A 221 -7.57 -0.28 -27.32
C VAL A 221 -9.02 -0.06 -27.76
N THR A 222 -9.45 1.20 -27.87
CA THR A 222 -10.81 1.57 -28.26
C THR A 222 -10.83 2.95 -28.93
N ASP A 223 -11.99 3.38 -29.40
CA ASP A 223 -12.21 4.66 -30.09
C ASP A 223 -13.12 5.60 -29.28
N ALA A 224 -13.33 6.81 -29.81
CA ALA A 224 -14.17 7.81 -29.16
C ALA A 224 -15.66 7.41 -29.09
N GLU A 225 -16.15 6.61 -30.06
CA GLU A 225 -17.54 6.19 -30.10
C GLU A 225 -17.84 5.20 -28.97
N ARG A 226 -16.99 4.19 -28.77
CA ARG A 226 -17.11 3.24 -27.65
C ARG A 226 -16.90 3.90 -26.29
N ILE A 227 -16.00 4.88 -26.18
CA ILE A 227 -15.86 5.68 -24.95
C ILE A 227 -17.16 6.43 -24.64
N ALA A 228 -17.78 7.06 -25.65
CA ALA A 228 -19.07 7.74 -25.49
C ALA A 228 -20.21 6.76 -25.16
N ALA A 229 -20.20 5.56 -25.77
CA ALA A 229 -21.17 4.49 -25.48
C ALA A 229 -21.09 4.02 -24.02
N ALA A 230 -19.88 4.04 -23.43
CA ALA A 230 -19.68 3.80 -21.99
C ALA A 230 -20.15 4.97 -21.09
N GLY A 231 -20.71 6.04 -21.65
CA GLY A 231 -21.17 7.22 -20.92
C GLY A 231 -20.07 8.21 -20.52
N LEU A 232 -18.90 8.13 -21.17
CA LEU A 232 -17.73 8.95 -20.84
C LEU A 232 -17.46 10.01 -21.92
N ASP A 233 -16.93 11.16 -21.52
CA ASP A 233 -16.45 12.18 -22.44
C ASP A 233 -15.10 11.76 -23.06
N PRO A 234 -15.01 11.52 -24.38
CA PRO A 234 -13.76 11.15 -25.04
C PRO A 234 -12.68 12.22 -24.96
N SER A 235 -13.06 13.47 -24.71
CA SER A 235 -12.16 14.62 -24.54
C SER A 235 -11.66 14.80 -23.09
N ALA A 236 -12.22 14.05 -22.13
CA ALA A 236 -11.77 14.09 -20.74
C ALA A 236 -10.31 13.65 -20.61
N ARG A 237 -9.63 14.06 -19.53
CA ARG A 237 -8.25 13.61 -19.24
C ARG A 237 -8.32 12.32 -18.40
N PRO A 238 -7.44 11.33 -18.61
CA PRO A 238 -7.46 10.09 -17.81
C PRO A 238 -7.44 10.34 -16.29
N GLY A 239 -6.69 11.34 -15.84
CA GLY A 239 -6.58 11.70 -14.43
C GLY A 239 -7.85 12.29 -13.80
N THR A 240 -8.86 12.68 -14.59
CA THR A 240 -10.13 13.22 -14.06
C THR A 240 -11.19 12.14 -13.88
N LEU A 241 -10.99 10.93 -14.42
CA LEU A 241 -11.96 9.85 -14.33
C LEU A 241 -11.92 9.17 -12.96
N PRO A 242 -13.07 9.01 -12.28
CA PRO A 242 -13.17 8.17 -11.09
C PRO A 242 -13.12 6.68 -11.47
N LEU A 243 -12.96 5.81 -10.47
CA LEU A 243 -12.98 4.34 -10.67
C LEU A 243 -14.23 3.87 -11.42
N ALA A 244 -15.40 4.37 -11.07
CA ALA A 244 -16.65 4.01 -11.72
C ALA A 244 -16.61 4.21 -13.25
N GLY A 245 -15.96 5.29 -13.72
CA GLY A 245 -15.81 5.53 -15.16
C GLY A 245 -14.91 4.49 -15.84
N TRP A 246 -13.80 4.11 -15.20
CA TRP A 246 -12.94 3.03 -15.72
C TRP A 246 -13.64 1.68 -15.74
N VAL A 247 -14.48 1.40 -14.73
CA VAL A 247 -15.30 0.18 -14.67
C VAL A 247 -16.33 0.16 -15.79
N GLN A 248 -17.05 1.27 -16.01
CA GLN A 248 -18.01 1.40 -17.11
C GLN A 248 -17.36 1.16 -18.47
N LEU A 249 -16.18 1.74 -18.70
CA LEU A 249 -15.45 1.52 -19.94
C LEU A 249 -15.03 0.06 -20.10
N ALA A 250 -14.53 -0.57 -19.04
CA ALA A 250 -14.15 -1.98 -19.10
C ALA A 250 -15.36 -2.91 -19.38
N GLN A 251 -16.54 -2.61 -18.82
CA GLN A 251 -17.77 -3.34 -19.09
C GLN A 251 -18.23 -3.18 -20.55
N GLU A 252 -18.13 -1.97 -21.10
CA GLU A 252 -18.51 -1.71 -22.49
C GLU A 252 -17.65 -2.48 -23.49
N LEU A 253 -16.34 -2.50 -23.26
CA LEU A 253 -15.40 -3.27 -24.09
C LEU A 253 -15.56 -4.78 -23.97
N GLU A 254 -16.17 -5.29 -22.89
CA GLU A 254 -16.43 -6.72 -22.72
C GLU A 254 -17.69 -7.17 -23.46
N LYS A 255 -18.74 -6.34 -23.47
CA LYS A 255 -19.97 -6.62 -24.25
C LYS A 255 -19.69 -6.65 -25.74
N HIS A 256 -18.70 -5.87 -26.17
CA HIS A 256 -18.31 -5.70 -27.57
C HIS A 256 -16.79 -5.86 -27.68
N PRO A 257 -16.25 -7.09 -27.74
CA PRO A 257 -14.81 -7.33 -27.82
C PRO A 257 -14.17 -6.73 -29.08
#